data_AF-A0A3B9CTA3-F1
#
_entry.id   AF-A0A3B9CTA3-F1
#
_cell.length_a   1.000
_cell.length_b   1.000
_cell.length_c   1.000
_cell.angle_alpha   90.00
_cell.angle_beta   90.00
_cell.angle_gamma   90.00
#
_symmetry.space_group_name_H-M   'P 1'
#
loop_
_entity.id
_entity.type
_entity.pdbx_description
1 polymer ?
#
loop_
_entity_poly.entity_id
_entity_poly.type
_entity_poly.pdbx_seq_one_letter_code
_entity_poly.pdbx_strand_id
1 'polypeptide(L)'
;MSFLKKISNWFTSAGVSVSHVRKQYERHQQELHRNCIAIAAAAGSPRGLVWSHQQWLTSWILVEDTSTGLITMLHGVNLSFEAVAGGEMEEVDAVSTIRDATAVFHYQDGRWGTGGRVLFNMSPESAIESIGDDFRILASSN
;
A
#
# COMPACT_ATOMS: atom_id res chain seq x y z
N MET A 1 9.40 42.08 -4.35
CA MET A 1 8.35 41.50 -5.21
C MET A 1 8.38 39.99 -5.08
N SER A 2 7.23 39.39 -4.78
CA SER A 2 6.89 37.95 -4.75
C SER A 2 7.49 37.12 -3.59
N PHE A 3 6.92 37.12 -2.38
CA PHE A 3 5.75 36.33 -1.90
C PHE A 3 5.91 34.79 -1.93
N LEU A 4 5.98 34.22 -0.72
CA LEU A 4 5.56 32.87 -0.30
C LEU A 4 6.23 31.64 -0.97
N LYS A 5 7.33 31.16 -0.38
CA LYS A 5 7.69 29.73 -0.43
C LYS A 5 7.29 29.07 0.89
N LYS A 6 6.08 28.51 0.84
CA LYS A 6 5.42 27.52 1.71
C LYS A 6 6.10 27.19 3.04
N ILE A 7 5.39 27.58 4.10
CA ILE A 7 5.46 27.08 5.47
C ILE A 7 5.67 25.57 5.45
N SER A 8 6.86 25.12 5.88
CA SER A 8 7.10 23.73 6.19
C SER A 8 6.31 23.39 7.44
N ASN A 9 5.16 22.74 7.26
CA ASN A 9 4.46 22.12 8.38
C ASN A 9 5.35 20.98 8.91
N TRP A 10 6.13 21.29 9.93
CA TRP A 10 6.56 20.33 10.93
C TRP A 10 5.31 19.78 11.64
N PHE A 11 4.65 18.79 11.03
CA PHE A 11 3.84 17.85 11.77
C PHE A 11 4.69 16.61 12.01
N THR A 12 5.58 16.72 12.99
CA THR A 12 6.14 15.55 13.66
C THR A 12 4.96 14.70 14.15
N SER A 13 5.00 13.40 13.89
CA SER A 13 4.12 12.34 14.41
C SER A 13 4.02 12.26 15.95
N ALA A 14 4.64 13.20 16.68
CA ALA A 14 4.92 13.19 18.11
C ALA A 14 3.70 13.20 19.05
N GLY A 15 2.47 13.02 18.54
CA GLY A 15 1.26 13.02 19.36
C GLY A 15 0.21 11.98 18.98
N VAL A 16 0.37 11.23 17.89
CA VAL A 16 -0.67 10.28 17.46
C VAL A 16 -0.37 8.90 18.03
N SER A 17 -1.30 8.38 18.85
CA SER A 17 -1.18 7.04 19.42
C SER A 17 -1.22 5.99 18.31
N VAL A 18 -0.20 5.12 18.25
CA VAL A 18 -0.14 3.95 17.35
C VAL A 18 -1.43 3.11 17.43
N SER A 19 -1.94 2.92 18.64
CA SER A 19 -3.19 2.18 18.88
C SER A 19 -4.42 2.85 18.24
N HIS A 20 -4.47 4.19 18.25
CA HIS A 20 -5.55 4.97 17.65
C HIS A 20 -5.51 4.86 16.12
N VAL A 21 -4.33 5.06 15.54
CA VAL A 21 -4.08 4.99 14.08
C VAL A 21 -4.44 3.61 13.54
N ARG A 22 -3.99 2.55 14.22
CA ARG A 22 -4.33 1.17 13.88
C ARG A 22 -5.83 0.91 13.96
N LYS A 23 -6.48 1.27 15.07
CA LYS A 23 -7.95 1.10 15.22
C LYS A 23 -8.73 1.88 14.17
N GLN A 24 -8.20 3.01 13.69
CA GLN A 24 -8.83 3.73 12.59
C GLN A 24 -8.65 2.99 11.26
N TYR A 25 -7.47 2.40 10.99
CA TYR A 25 -7.27 1.57 9.81
C TYR A 25 -8.26 0.40 9.79
N GLU A 26 -8.33 -0.36 10.89
CA GLU A 26 -9.21 -1.53 11.03
C GLU A 26 -10.68 -1.16 10.77
N ARG A 27 -11.14 0.01 11.24
CA ARG A 27 -12.50 0.50 10.99
C ARG A 27 -12.81 0.76 9.51
N HIS A 28 -11.82 1.17 8.73
CA HIS A 28 -11.98 1.51 7.31
C HIS A 28 -11.36 0.48 6.36
N GLN A 29 -10.87 -0.65 6.89
CA GLN A 29 -10.03 -1.60 6.16
C GLN A 29 -10.71 -2.11 4.88
N GLN A 30 -11.96 -2.54 4.99
CA GLN A 30 -12.71 -3.06 3.84
C GLN A 30 -12.86 -2.02 2.72
N GLU A 31 -13.13 -0.77 3.09
CA GLU A 31 -13.25 0.32 2.12
C GLU A 31 -11.90 0.64 1.47
N LEU A 32 -10.84 0.74 2.27
CA LEU A 32 -9.48 0.99 1.81
C LEU A 32 -9.01 -0.10 0.85
N HIS A 33 -9.23 -1.37 1.20
CA HIS A 33 -8.91 -2.53 0.38
C HIS A 33 -9.60 -2.47 -0.98
N ARG A 34 -10.93 -2.26 -0.98
CA ARG A 34 -11.71 -2.11 -2.21
C ARG A 34 -11.22 -0.95 -3.07
N ASN A 35 -10.99 0.21 -2.46
CA ASN A 35 -10.55 1.42 -3.18
C ASN A 35 -9.15 1.24 -3.77
N CYS A 36 -8.23 0.61 -3.04
CA CYS A 36 -6.87 0.34 -3.51
C CYS A 36 -6.89 -0.44 -4.83
N ILE A 37 -7.66 -1.52 -4.86
CA ILE A 37 -7.73 -2.42 -6.01
C ILE A 37 -8.44 -1.74 -7.17
N ALA A 38 -9.54 -1.04 -6.91
CA ALA A 38 -10.26 -0.30 -7.94
C ALA A 38 -9.35 0.74 -8.61
N ILE A 39 -8.55 1.48 -7.82
CA ILE A 39 -7.60 2.47 -8.35
C ILE A 39 -6.47 1.79 -9.12
N ALA A 40 -5.88 0.72 -8.57
CA ALA A 40 -4.78 -0.01 -9.21
C ALA A 40 -5.19 -0.61 -10.56
N ALA A 41 -6.37 -1.24 -10.62
CA ALA A 41 -6.94 -1.81 -11.83
C ALA A 41 -7.29 -0.73 -12.87
N ALA A 42 -7.90 0.39 -12.44
CA ALA A 42 -8.21 1.50 -13.33
C ALA A 42 -6.96 2.18 -13.91
N ALA A 43 -5.84 2.15 -13.18
CA ALA A 43 -4.54 2.61 -13.66
C ALA A 43 -3.84 1.64 -14.63
N GLY A 44 -4.43 0.45 -14.88
CA GLY A 44 -3.85 -0.57 -15.74
C GLY A 44 -2.59 -1.21 -15.17
N SER A 45 -2.46 -1.28 -13.84
CA SER A 45 -1.34 -1.93 -13.17
C SER A 45 -1.77 -3.31 -12.69
N PRO A 46 -1.10 -4.41 -13.09
CA PRO A 46 -0.05 -4.50 -14.10
C PRO A 46 -0.60 -4.39 -15.54
N ARG A 47 0.22 -3.88 -16.46
CA ARG A 47 -0.19 -3.60 -17.85
C ARG A 47 -0.52 -4.89 -18.60
N GLY A 48 -1.60 -4.87 -19.38
CA GLY A 48 -2.00 -6.00 -20.24
C GLY A 48 -2.66 -7.16 -19.48
N LEU A 49 -2.97 -6.96 -18.21
CA LEU A 49 -3.52 -7.97 -17.31
C LEU A 49 -4.80 -7.46 -16.63
N VAL A 50 -5.74 -8.36 -16.41
CA VAL A 50 -6.97 -8.13 -15.65
C VAL A 50 -6.83 -8.76 -14.28
N TRP A 51 -7.25 -8.05 -13.24
CA TRP A 51 -7.28 -8.57 -11.88
C TRP A 51 -8.39 -9.62 -11.77
N SER A 52 -8.04 -10.87 -11.47
CA SER A 52 -9.01 -11.98 -11.42
C SER A 52 -9.33 -12.42 -9.99
N HIS A 53 -8.33 -12.47 -9.12
CA HIS A 53 -8.51 -12.84 -7.71
C HIS A 53 -7.66 -11.98 -6.77
N GLN A 54 -8.20 -11.75 -5.59
CA GLN A 54 -7.49 -11.11 -4.48
C GLN A 54 -7.83 -11.81 -3.16
N GLN A 55 -6.81 -12.08 -2.36
CA GLN A 55 -6.95 -12.59 -1.01
C GLN A 55 -6.10 -11.73 -0.07
N TRP A 56 -6.75 -10.88 0.71
CA TRP A 56 -6.10 -10.07 1.73
C TRP A 56 -5.60 -10.96 2.87
N LEU A 57 -4.33 -10.80 3.23
CA LEU A 57 -3.67 -11.58 4.25
C LEU A 57 -3.86 -10.94 5.63
N THR A 58 -3.55 -11.69 6.68
CA THR A 58 -3.48 -11.12 8.04
C THR A 58 -2.16 -10.40 8.30
N SER A 59 -1.18 -10.53 7.40
CA SER A 59 0.13 -9.91 7.51
C SER A 59 0.08 -8.41 7.19
N TRP A 60 0.60 -7.59 8.08
CA TRP A 60 0.75 -6.15 7.90
C TRP A 60 1.87 -5.58 8.76
N ILE A 61 2.45 -4.47 8.30
CA ILE A 61 3.44 -3.69 9.04
C ILE A 61 3.04 -2.22 8.97
N LEU A 62 2.95 -1.58 10.13
CA LEU A 62 2.77 -0.16 10.28
C LEU A 62 4.13 0.49 10.47
N VAL A 63 4.48 1.43 9.60
CA VAL A 63 5.78 2.09 9.58
C VAL A 63 5.61 3.60 9.59
N GLU A 64 6.65 4.30 10.01
CA GLU A 64 6.77 5.73 9.91
C GLU A 64 8.04 6.07 9.15
N ASP A 65 7.91 6.87 8.10
CA ASP A 65 9.05 7.53 7.49
C ASP A 65 9.57 8.59 8.48
N THR A 66 10.76 8.37 9.03
CA THR A 66 11.38 9.22 10.03
C THR A 66 11.81 10.59 9.49
N SER A 67 11.94 10.73 8.17
CA SER A 67 12.30 11.99 7.51
C SER A 67 11.09 12.91 7.34
N THR A 68 9.90 12.33 7.11
CA THR A 68 8.66 13.09 6.84
C THR A 68 7.61 13.00 7.95
N GLY A 69 7.74 12.04 8.86
CA GLY A 69 6.71 11.68 9.85
C GLY A 69 5.50 10.93 9.25
N LEU A 70 5.55 10.56 7.97
CA LEU A 70 4.43 9.92 7.29
C LEU A 70 4.23 8.50 7.79
N ILE A 71 3.06 8.25 8.38
CA ILE A 71 2.68 6.90 8.82
C ILE A 71 2.07 6.14 7.64
N THR A 72 2.56 4.93 7.41
CA THR A 72 2.19 4.06 6.29
C THR A 72 1.85 2.66 6.78
N MET A 73 0.75 2.10 6.27
CA MET A 73 0.40 0.70 6.46
C MET A 73 0.79 -0.07 5.20
N LEU A 74 1.60 -1.11 5.39
CA LEU A 74 1.92 -2.15 4.41
C LEU A 74 1.04 -3.36 4.73
N HIS A 75 0.18 -3.79 3.81
CA HIS A 75 -0.76 -4.90 4.05
C HIS A 75 -0.61 -5.96 2.96
N GLY A 76 -0.41 -7.21 3.37
CA GLY A 76 -0.23 -8.34 2.47
C GLY A 76 -1.50 -8.66 1.70
N VAL A 77 -1.34 -8.98 0.41
CA VAL A 77 -2.41 -9.44 -0.45
C VAL A 77 -1.86 -10.42 -1.48
N ASN A 78 -2.54 -11.54 -1.64
CA ASN A 78 -2.27 -12.48 -2.72
C ASN A 78 -3.13 -12.12 -3.93
N LEU A 79 -2.50 -12.01 -5.08
CA LEU A 79 -3.14 -11.56 -6.32
C LEU A 79 -2.95 -12.59 -7.43
N SER A 80 -3.98 -12.76 -8.26
CA SER A 80 -3.83 -13.43 -9.55
C SER A 80 -4.37 -12.55 -10.66
N PHE A 81 -3.85 -12.78 -11.86
CA PHE A 81 -4.21 -12.05 -13.05
C PHE A 81 -4.68 -12.98 -14.15
N GLU A 82 -5.41 -12.41 -15.09
CA GLU A 82 -5.72 -13.03 -16.37
C GLU A 82 -5.16 -12.17 -17.49
N ALA A 83 -4.69 -12.82 -18.54
CA ALA A 83 -4.25 -12.11 -19.73
C ALA A 83 -5.46 -11.50 -20.42
N VAL A 84 -5.31 -10.28 -20.94
CA VAL A 84 -6.30 -9.72 -21.87
C VAL A 84 -6.23 -10.53 -23.17
N ALA A 85 -7.37 -11.05 -23.63
CA ALA A 85 -7.45 -11.82 -24.87
C ALA A 85 -6.91 -11.04 -26.08
N GLY A 86 -6.07 -11.67 -26.91
CA GLY A 86 -5.37 -11.05 -28.03
C GLY A 86 -4.23 -10.11 -27.61
N GLY A 87 -3.83 -10.11 -26.33
CA GLY A 87 -2.71 -9.34 -25.79
C GLY A 87 -1.41 -10.13 -25.73
N GLU A 88 -0.28 -9.42 -25.57
CA GLU A 88 1.07 -10.02 -25.52
C GLU A 88 1.29 -11.03 -24.38
N MET A 89 0.38 -11.10 -23.42
CA MET A 89 0.47 -11.93 -22.22
C MET A 89 -0.36 -13.23 -22.30
N GLU A 90 -1.08 -13.48 -23.40
CA GLU A 90 -2.01 -14.63 -23.53
C GLU A 90 -1.32 -16.00 -23.44
N GLU A 91 -0.08 -16.11 -23.92
CA GLU A 91 0.69 -17.36 -23.93
C GLU A 91 1.62 -17.53 -22.71
N VAL A 92 1.55 -16.64 -21.73
CA VAL A 92 2.43 -16.67 -20.55
C VAL A 92 1.77 -17.43 -19.41
N ASP A 93 2.14 -18.70 -19.23
CA ASP A 93 1.62 -19.58 -18.17
C ASP A 93 1.67 -18.96 -16.76
N ALA A 94 2.67 -18.12 -16.49
CA ALA A 94 2.88 -17.46 -15.20
C ALA A 94 1.88 -16.33 -14.88
N VAL A 95 0.94 -16.02 -15.78
CA VAL A 95 -0.06 -14.97 -15.60
C VAL A 95 -1.12 -15.36 -14.58
N SER A 96 -1.52 -16.63 -14.56
CA SER A 96 -2.50 -17.16 -13.60
C SER A 96 -1.90 -17.51 -12.24
N THR A 97 -0.59 -17.37 -12.07
CA THR A 97 0.09 -17.71 -10.81
C THR A 97 -0.24 -16.68 -9.73
N ILE A 98 -0.57 -17.17 -8.52
CA ILE A 98 -0.76 -16.34 -7.33
C ILE A 98 0.58 -15.67 -6.99
N ARG A 99 0.56 -14.35 -6.84
CA ARG A 99 1.71 -13.54 -6.45
C ARG A 99 1.46 -12.90 -5.10
N ASP A 100 2.46 -13.00 -4.22
CA ASP A 100 2.51 -12.19 -3.02
C ASP A 100 2.67 -10.72 -3.42
N ALA A 101 1.89 -9.86 -2.80
CA ALA A 101 1.98 -8.43 -3.00
C ALA A 101 1.70 -7.68 -1.70
N THR A 102 2.09 -6.41 -1.68
CA THR A 102 1.89 -5.51 -0.54
C THR A 102 1.18 -4.25 -1.00
N ALA A 103 -0.03 -4.04 -0.51
CA ALA A 103 -0.75 -2.79 -0.72
C ALA A 103 -0.27 -1.72 0.26
N VAL A 104 -0.18 -0.48 -0.21
CA VAL A 104 0.31 0.66 0.56
C VAL A 104 -0.82 1.64 0.86
N PHE A 105 -0.95 1.99 2.15
CA PHE A 105 -1.91 2.98 2.64
C PHE A 105 -1.19 4.03 3.45
N HIS A 106 -1.60 5.29 3.35
CA HIS A 106 -0.97 6.40 4.07
C HIS A 106 -1.96 7.03 5.05
N TYR A 107 -1.45 7.43 6.22
CA TYR A 107 -2.18 8.16 7.22
C TYR A 107 -1.76 9.63 7.20
N GLN A 108 -2.68 10.51 6.84
CA GLN A 108 -2.44 11.94 6.74
C GLN A 108 -3.67 12.72 7.19
N ASP A 109 -3.47 13.81 7.92
CA ASP A 109 -4.52 14.72 8.40
C ASP A 109 -5.69 13.99 9.10
N GLY A 110 -5.34 12.99 9.91
CA GLY A 110 -6.30 12.22 10.70
C GLY A 110 -7.09 11.18 9.89
N ARG A 111 -6.69 10.84 8.67
CA ARG A 111 -7.41 9.92 7.78
C ARG A 111 -6.48 8.94 7.08
N TRP A 112 -7.01 7.76 6.80
CA TRP A 112 -6.36 6.78 5.93
C TRP A 112 -6.77 6.99 4.49
N GLY A 113 -5.80 6.83 3.58
CA GLY A 113 -6.03 6.86 2.15
C GLY A 113 -5.14 5.88 1.39
N THR A 114 -5.44 5.69 0.12
CA THR A 114 -4.65 4.89 -0.82
C THR A 114 -4.63 5.56 -2.18
N GLY A 115 -3.49 5.48 -2.86
CA GLY A 115 -3.35 5.83 -4.27
C GLY A 115 -3.40 4.62 -5.20
N GLY A 116 -3.80 3.44 -4.72
CA GLY A 116 -3.77 2.18 -5.48
C GLY A 116 -2.37 1.59 -5.65
N ARG A 117 -1.40 2.01 -4.82
CA ARG A 117 -0.03 1.48 -4.90
C ARG A 117 0.03 0.06 -4.33
N VAL A 118 0.50 -0.86 -5.16
CA VAL A 118 0.74 -2.27 -4.81
C VAL A 118 2.16 -2.64 -5.23
N LEU A 119 2.92 -3.21 -4.30
CA LEU A 119 4.27 -3.73 -4.53
C LEU A 119 4.14 -5.21 -4.87
N PHE A 120 4.41 -5.59 -6.12
CA PHE A 120 4.27 -6.98 -6.57
C PHE A 120 5.49 -7.82 -6.23
N ASN A 121 5.26 -9.11 -5.99
CA ASN A 121 6.27 -10.10 -5.60
C ASN A 121 7.00 -9.71 -4.30
N MET A 122 6.27 -9.10 -3.35
CA MET A 122 6.81 -8.64 -2.07
C MET A 122 5.77 -8.82 -0.96
N SER A 123 6.17 -9.51 0.11
CA SER A 123 5.43 -9.48 1.37
C SER A 123 5.68 -8.16 2.11
N PRO A 124 4.89 -7.82 3.15
CA PRO A 124 5.15 -6.62 3.96
C PRO A 124 6.57 -6.59 4.54
N GLU A 125 7.10 -7.75 4.94
CA GLU A 125 8.46 -7.93 5.47
C GLU A 125 9.52 -7.64 4.40
N SER A 126 9.41 -8.24 3.22
CA SER A 126 10.33 -7.93 2.10
C SER A 126 10.21 -6.47 1.64
N ALA A 127 8.99 -5.90 1.70
CA ALA A 127 8.76 -4.51 1.35
C ALA A 127 9.48 -3.57 2.31
N ILE A 128 9.43 -3.80 3.64
CA ILE A 128 10.16 -2.97 4.61
C ILE A 128 11.68 -3.08 4.44
N GLU A 129 12.20 -4.29 4.17
CA GLU A 129 13.63 -4.50 3.90
C GLU A 129 14.11 -3.73 2.66
N SER A 130 13.23 -3.55 1.67
CA SER A 130 13.55 -2.83 0.43
C SER A 130 13.57 -1.30 0.59
N ILE A 131 12.93 -0.75 1.63
CA ILE A 131 12.73 0.70 1.80
C ILE A 131 13.69 1.33 2.82
N GLY A 132 14.97 0.99 2.80
CA GLY A 132 16.04 1.77 3.43
C GLY A 132 15.92 2.09 4.94
N ASP A 133 16.90 2.84 5.46
CA ASP A 133 17.03 3.08 6.91
C ASP A 133 16.13 4.20 7.46
N ASP A 134 15.49 4.97 6.57
CA ASP A 134 14.65 6.11 6.96
C ASP A 134 13.28 5.70 7.52
N PHE A 135 12.97 4.41 7.58
CA PHE A 135 11.68 3.90 8.07
C PHE A 135 11.81 3.21 9.43
N ARG A 136 10.90 3.57 10.34
CA ARG A 136 10.77 2.93 11.66
C ARG A 136 9.48 2.14 11.75
N ILE A 137 9.58 0.87 12.12
CA ILE A 137 8.42 0.03 12.42
C ILE A 137 7.75 0.52 13.71
N LEU A 138 6.43 0.75 13.63
CA LEU A 138 5.57 1.13 14.76
C LEU A 138 4.84 -0.06 15.36
N ALA A 139 4.40 -0.99 14.52
CA ALA A 139 3.70 -2.21 14.89
C ALA A 139 3.67 -3.18 13.68
N SER A 140 3.44 -4.46 13.93
CA SER A 140 3.16 -5.47 12.90
C SER A 140 2.09 -6.44 13.38
N SER A 141 1.48 -7.16 12.44
CA SER A 141 0.83 -8.44 12.75
C SER A 141 1.91 -9.42 13.19
N ASN A 142 1.71 -10.09 14.32
CA ASN A 142 2.58 -11.19 14.74
C ASN A 142 2.56 -12.35 13.75
#